data_AF-A0A2S6N337-F1
#
_entry.id   AF-A0A2S6N337-F1
#
_cell.length_a   1.000
_cell.length_b   1.000
_cell.length_c   1.000
_cell.angle_alpha   90.00
_cell.angle_beta   90.00
_cell.angle_gamma   90.00
#
_symmetry.space_group_name_H-M   'P 1'
#
loop_
_entity.id
_entity.type
_entity.pdbx_description
1 polymer ?
#
loop_
_entity_poly.entity_id
_entity_poly.type
_entity_poly.pdbx_seq_one_letter_code
_entity_poly.pdbx_strand_id
1 'polypeptide(L)'
;MSRALLESIGLFLAPFVLYAAVLIFRARHPLVAASWSRGALSWLTLAGLALAMAGLVALALLGPEQGAYTPAHVENGRLLPGHFQ
;
A
#
# COMPACT_ATOMS: atom_id res chain seq x y z
N MET A 1 -3.69 -5.29 10.11
CA MET A 1 -2.49 -4.46 9.89
C MET A 1 -1.50 -5.09 8.91
N SER A 2 -1.15 -6.37 9.04
CA SER A 2 -0.26 -7.06 8.08
C SER A 2 -0.72 -6.96 6.62
N ARG A 3 -2.03 -7.14 6.36
CA ARG A 3 -2.62 -7.02 5.02
C ARG A 3 -2.34 -5.65 4.37
N ALA A 4 -2.64 -4.55 5.06
CA ALA A 4 -2.41 -3.21 4.54
C ALA A 4 -0.92 -2.95 4.26
N LEU A 5 -0.03 -3.43 5.14
CA LEU A 5 1.42 -3.34 4.92
C LEU A 5 1.87 -4.12 3.68
N LEU A 6 1.39 -5.36 3.51
CA LEU A 6 1.65 -6.19 2.34
C LEU A 6 1.16 -5.54 1.04
N GLU A 7 -0.02 -4.91 1.07
CA GLU A 7 -0.59 -4.19 -0.08
C GLU A 7 0.25 -2.95 -0.43
N SER A 8 0.65 -2.15 0.56
CA SER A 8 1.51 -0.97 0.33
C SER A 8 2.89 -1.35 -0.19
N ILE A 9 3.52 -2.39 0.37
CA ILE A 9 4.80 -2.90 -0.11
C ILE A 9 4.66 -3.47 -1.52
N GLY A 10 3.58 -4.21 -1.80
CA GLY A 10 3.29 -4.75 -3.13
C GLY A 10 3.14 -3.65 -4.19
N LEU A 11 2.39 -2.59 -3.88
CA LEU A 11 2.24 -1.43 -4.76
C LEU A 11 3.56 -0.71 -5.01
N PHE A 12 4.39 -0.54 -3.97
CA PHE A 12 5.70 0.08 -4.11
C PHE A 12 6.65 -0.76 -4.97
N LEU A 13 6.65 -2.09 -4.81
CA LEU A 13 7.53 -3.00 -5.55
C LEU A 13 7.04 -3.28 -6.97
N ALA A 14 5.76 -3.06 -7.29
CA ALA A 14 5.18 -3.31 -8.61
C ALA A 14 6.01 -2.76 -9.79
N PRO A 15 6.42 -1.47 -9.83
CA PRO A 15 7.24 -0.96 -10.92
C PRO A 15 8.61 -1.66 -11.02
N PHE A 16 9.22 -2.06 -9.89
CA PHE A 16 10.49 -2.80 -9.90
C PHE A 16 10.33 -4.20 -10.49
N VAL A 17 9.25 -4.90 -10.14
CA VAL A 17 8.94 -6.23 -10.69
C VAL A 17 8.68 -6.14 -12.20
N LEU A 18 7.91 -5.14 -12.64
CA LEU A 18 7.67 -4.88 -14.06
C LEU A 18 8.97 -4.58 -14.81
N TYR A 19 9.83 -3.74 -14.24
CA TYR A 19 11.11 -3.43 -14.86
C TYR A 19 12.05 -4.63 -14.91
N ALA A 20 12.11 -5.44 -13.85
CA ALA A 20 12.86 -6.68 -13.83
C ALA A 20 12.36 -7.65 -14.92
N ALA A 21 11.05 -7.76 -15.13
CA ALA A 21 10.49 -8.54 -16.23
C ALA A 21 10.96 -8.00 -17.60
N VAL A 22 10.95 -6.68 -17.80
CA VAL A 22 11.48 -6.05 -19.02
C VAL A 22 12.96 -6.36 -19.23
N LEU A 23 13.78 -6.38 -18.18
CA LEU A 23 15.19 -6.77 -18.28
C LEU A 23 15.35 -8.22 -18.75
N ILE A 24 14.56 -9.14 -18.17
CA ILE A 24 14.55 -10.56 -18.56
C ILE A 24 14.17 -10.71 -20.04
N PHE A 25 13.12 -10.03 -20.51
CA PHE A 25 12.72 -10.04 -21.92
C PHE A 25 13.80 -9.48 -22.86
N ARG A 26 14.65 -8.57 -22.36
CA ARG A 26 15.79 -8.01 -23.10
C ARG A 26 17.06 -8.87 -22.99
N ALA A 27 16.96 -10.09 -22.47
CA ALA A 27 18.09 -10.97 -22.19
C ALA A 27 19.17 -10.30 -21.30
N ARG A 28 18.76 -9.35 -20.44
CA ARG A 28 19.61 -8.75 -19.42
C ARG A 28 19.30 -9.37 -18.08
N HIS A 29 20.35 -9.75 -17.36
CA HIS A 29 20.18 -10.44 -16.08
C HIS A 29 19.83 -9.43 -14.98
N PRO A 30 18.62 -9.49 -14.36
CA PRO A 30 18.18 -8.51 -13.38
C PRO A 30 18.96 -8.60 -12.06
N LEU A 31 19.64 -9.70 -11.78
CA LEU A 31 20.50 -9.82 -10.59
C LEU A 31 21.83 -9.07 -10.72
N VAL A 32 22.14 -8.51 -11.90
CA VAL A 32 23.39 -7.76 -12.12
C VAL A 32 23.12 -6.27 -11.88
N ALA A 33 23.85 -5.64 -10.94
CA ALA A 33 23.69 -4.23 -10.61
C ALA A 33 23.83 -3.30 -11.84
N ALA A 34 24.70 -3.64 -12.79
CA ALA A 34 24.87 -2.87 -14.03
C ALA A 34 23.62 -2.83 -14.94
N SER A 35 22.67 -3.75 -14.75
CA SER A 35 21.39 -3.72 -15.46
C SER A 35 20.44 -2.61 -14.95
N TRP A 36 20.72 -2.07 -13.77
CA TRP A 36 19.94 -1.02 -13.11
C TRP A 36 20.66 0.33 -13.22
N SER A 37 20.28 1.15 -14.20
CA SER A 37 20.83 2.51 -14.27
C SER A 37 20.34 3.34 -13.08
N ARG A 38 21.17 4.28 -12.60
CA ARG A 38 20.78 5.22 -11.52
C ARG A 38 19.49 5.96 -11.87
N GLY A 39 19.33 6.41 -13.11
CA GLY A 39 18.11 7.08 -13.56
C GLY A 39 16.87 6.17 -13.51
N ALA A 40 17.01 4.90 -13.90
CA ALA A 40 15.91 3.93 -13.80
C ALA A 40 15.52 3.69 -12.34
N LEU A 41 16.48 3.49 -11.44
CA LEU A 41 16.21 3.29 -10.01
C LEU A 41 15.47 4.48 -9.40
N SER A 42 15.90 5.72 -9.70
CA SER A 42 15.22 6.92 -9.21
C SER A 42 13.78 7.01 -9.68
N TRP A 43 13.53 6.76 -10.98
CA TRP A 43 12.17 6.80 -11.54
C TRP A 43 11.29 5.69 -11.00
N LEU A 44 11.81 4.46 -10.86
CA LEU A 44 11.07 3.33 -10.30
C LEU A 44 10.70 3.58 -8.83
N THR A 45 11.62 4.15 -8.06
CA THR A 45 11.37 4.52 -6.66
C THR A 45 10.26 5.57 -6.57
N LEU A 46 10.33 6.62 -7.40
CA LEU A 46 9.33 7.68 -7.40
C LEU A 46 7.95 7.16 -7.86
N ALA A 47 7.92 6.33 -8.91
CA ALA A 47 6.70 5.69 -9.38
C ALA A 47 6.09 4.76 -8.33
N GLY A 48 6.91 3.94 -7.66
CA GLY A 48 6.46 3.04 -6.60
C GLY A 48 5.90 3.81 -5.40
N LEU A 49 6.56 4.90 -5.01
CA LEU A 49 6.08 5.77 -3.93
C LEU A 49 4.74 6.42 -4.31
N ALA A 50 4.63 6.93 -5.54
CA ALA A 50 3.38 7.50 -6.04
C ALA A 50 2.24 6.47 -6.04
N LEU A 51 2.51 5.22 -6.45
CA LEU A 51 1.53 4.13 -6.44
C LEU A 51 1.06 3.78 -5.02
N ALA A 52 2.00 3.68 -4.07
CA ALA A 52 1.69 3.40 -2.68
C ALA A 52 0.87 4.54 -2.05
N MET A 53 1.25 5.80 -2.28
CA MET A 53 0.48 6.96 -1.83
C MET A 53 -0.92 6.99 -2.44
N ALA A 54 -1.05 6.74 -3.75
CA ALA A 54 -2.35 6.66 -4.40
C ALA A 54 -3.22 5.55 -3.81
N GLY A 55 -2.63 4.38 -3.48
CA GLY A 55 -3.32 3.30 -2.79
C GLY A 55 -3.83 3.69 -1.40
N LEU A 56 -3.03 4.44 -0.63
CA LEU A 56 -3.44 4.95 0.68
C LEU A 56 -4.57 5.99 0.56
N VAL A 57 -4.47 6.90 -0.41
CA VAL A 57 -5.52 7.89 -0.70
C VAL A 57 -6.80 7.17 -1.14
N ALA A 58 -6.70 6.17 -2.00
CA ALA A 58 -7.84 5.35 -2.41
C ALA A 58 -8.48 4.65 -1.22
N LEU A 59 -7.69 4.06 -0.31
CA LEU A 59 -8.17 3.48 0.94
C LEU A 59 -8.87 4.49 1.84
N ALA A 60 -8.38 5.72 1.91
CA ALA A 60 -9.00 6.78 2.70
C ALA A 60 -10.34 7.27 2.10
N LEU A 61 -10.45 7.30 0.77
CA LEU A 61 -11.63 7.83 0.07
C LEU A 61 -12.71 6.76 -0.21
N LEU A 62 -12.30 5.50 -0.39
CA LEU A 62 -13.14 4.39 -0.84
C LEU A 62 -13.20 3.26 0.19
N GLY A 63 -12.49 3.39 1.31
CA GLY A 63 -12.47 2.40 2.36
C GLY A 63 -13.87 2.21 2.97
N PRO A 64 -14.15 1.03 3.53
CA PRO A 64 -15.41 0.80 4.22
C PRO A 64 -15.52 1.80 5.39
N GLU A 65 -16.61 2.56 5.40
CA GLU A 65 -17.05 3.37 6.53
C GLU A 65 -17.36 2.41 7.68
N GLN A 66 -16.36 2.12 8.51
CA GLN A 66 -16.61 1.56 9.83
C GLN A 66 -17.23 2.72 10.59
N GLY A 67 -18.55 2.72 10.72
CA GLY A 67 -19.28 3.84 11.32
C GLY A 67 -18.71 4.27 12.67
N ALA A 68 -19.03 5.49 13.11
CA ALA A 68 -18.38 6.11 14.26
C ALA A 68 -18.44 5.20 15.50
N TYR A 69 -17.30 5.04 16.17
CA TYR A 69 -17.26 4.30 17.42
C TYR A 69 -18.08 5.05 18.47
N THR A 70 -19.21 4.47 18.85
CA THR A 70 -20.02 4.95 19.96
C THR A 70 -19.40 4.37 21.24
N PRO A 71 -18.86 5.20 22.15
CA PRO A 71 -18.25 4.70 23.37
C PRO A 71 -19.26 3.99 24.26
N ALA A 72 -18.75 3.06 25.07
CA ALA A 72 -19.54 2.47 26.13
C ALA A 72 -20.00 3.57 27.10
N HIS A 73 -21.30 3.63 27.36
CA HIS A 73 -21.90 4.64 28.21
C HIS A 73 -22.99 4.01 29.08
N VAL A 74 -23.33 4.68 30.17
CA VAL A 74 -24.34 4.19 31.11
C VAL A 74 -25.61 5.02 30.90
N GLU A 75 -26.70 4.37 30.51
CA GLU A 75 -28.04 4.96 30.50
C GLU A 75 -28.92 4.24 31.51
N ASN A 76 -29.61 5.00 32.36
CA ASN A 76 -30.57 4.48 33.34
C ASN A 76 -29.99 3.34 34.23
N GLY A 77 -28.72 3.46 34.61
CA GLY A 77 -28.02 2.48 35.44
C GLY A 77 -27.64 1.17 34.72
N ARG A 78 -27.85 1.07 33.40
CA ARG A 78 -27.39 -0.06 32.57
C ARG A 78 -26.20 0.36 31.73
N LEU A 79 -25.17 -0.47 31.71
CA LEU A 79 -23.99 -0.28 30.87
C LEU A 79 -24.30 -0.75 29.44
N LEU A 80 -24.34 0.19 28.50
CA LEU A 80 -24.42 -0.10 27.07
C LEU A 80 -22.99 -0.30 26.53
N PRO A 81 -22.68 -1.47 25.95
CA PRO A 81 -21.36 -1.72 25.39
C PRO A 81 -21.13 -0.84 24.16
N GLY A 82 -19.88 -0.42 23.97
CA GLY A 82 -19.50 0.36 22.80
C GLY A 82 -19.68 -0.45 21.52
N HIS A 83 -20.16 0.21 20.48
CA HIS A 83 -20.38 -0.39 19.17
C HIS A 83 -20.00 0.59 18.05
N PHE A 84 -19.66 0.05 16.89
CA PHE A 84 -19.49 0.83 15.67
C PHE A 84 -20.85 0.97 15.00
N GLN A 85 -21.29 2.20 14.69
CA GLN A 85 -22.54 2.49 13.99
C GLN A 85 -22.34 3.49 12.87
#